data_AF-A0A963H153-F1
#
_entry.id   AF-A0A963H153-F1
#
_cell.length_a   1.000
_cell.length_b   1.000
_cell.length_c   1.000
_cell.angle_alpha   90.00
_cell.angle_beta   90.00
_cell.angle_gamma   90.00
#
_symmetry.space_group_name_H-M   'P 1'
#
loop_
_entity.id
_entity.type
_entity.pdbx_description
1 polymer ?
#
loop_
_entity_poly.entity_id
_entity_poly.type
_entity_poly.pdbx_seq_one_letter_code
_entity_poly.pdbx_strand_id
1 'polypeptide(L)'
;MNSTADFVSWFRSVAAYINTFRGKTFVLGFSGEMVADEKFISFIHDINLLASLGVRLVLVHGAQPQIQQRLNDSNPDNPSTNGISITDAPTLHCIKEAVGRTHFEIEALLSMGLPNSPMANADIHVASGNFITACPTGIIEGIDFMYSGKVRRVNTNAIESRLDHGGVVLISPLGHSPTGEIFSLTLENIATEVAIALNAEKLVFMLDTPLISPIETENRNQLPRELTVTQGRQLLQNIQNRPAYLTDKIHKIIACAIKACEGKVSRTHLINRHTDGAILKELFTHYGIGCMISSETLETLRNANIEDVGSILQLIEPLEAEGILVRRNRELLEIEIERFIVFEHDGLIIGCAALYPFPQEKICELACLAIHPSYRNQGHGNRLLKTIEERAAAQGNLKLFVLTTHATHWFIEHGFSEISLSELPKSKQDLYNYKRRSKAFMKTLQ
;
A
#
# COMPACT_ATOMS: atom_id res chain seq x y z
N MET A 1 19.97 -5.70 -15.91
CA MET A 1 20.47 -5.02 -14.70
C MET A 1 21.51 -5.95 -14.08
N ASN A 2 22.80 -5.75 -14.36
CA ASN A 2 23.88 -6.69 -13.99
C ASN A 2 25.09 -5.92 -13.42
N SER A 3 24.93 -5.25 -12.27
CA SER A 3 26.08 -4.88 -11.44
C SER A 3 25.85 -5.36 -10.01
N THR A 4 26.89 -5.92 -9.39
CA THR A 4 26.87 -6.34 -7.98
C THR A 4 26.58 -5.17 -7.04
N ALA A 5 26.92 -3.94 -7.44
CA ALA A 5 26.60 -2.72 -6.72
C ALA A 5 25.09 -2.45 -6.67
N ASP A 6 24.36 -2.66 -7.78
CA ASP A 6 22.91 -2.48 -7.84
C ASP A 6 22.19 -3.49 -6.93
N PHE A 7 22.66 -4.74 -6.91
CA PHE A 7 22.14 -5.76 -6.00
C PHE A 7 22.35 -5.39 -4.53
N VAL A 8 23.55 -4.98 -4.14
CA VAL A 8 23.85 -4.59 -2.75
C VAL A 8 23.03 -3.37 -2.32
N SER A 9 22.88 -2.39 -3.22
CA SER A 9 22.05 -1.20 -2.97
C SER A 9 20.59 -1.59 -2.73
N TRP A 10 20.02 -2.40 -3.64
CA TRP A 10 18.65 -2.90 -3.51
C TRP A 10 18.45 -3.75 -2.24
N PHE A 11 19.39 -4.64 -1.93
CA PHE A 11 19.29 -5.48 -0.74
C PHE A 11 19.33 -4.66 0.55
N ARG A 12 20.14 -3.59 0.60
CA ARG A 12 20.14 -2.64 1.72
C ARG A 12 18.84 -1.84 1.79
N SER A 13 18.26 -1.45 0.65
CA SER A 13 17.01 -0.69 0.66
C SER A 13 15.83 -1.50 1.20
N VAL A 14 15.83 -2.83 1.03
CA VAL A 14 14.76 -3.69 1.56
C VAL A 14 14.92 -4.05 3.04
N ALA A 15 16.09 -3.84 3.64
CA ALA A 15 16.39 -4.26 5.02
C ALA A 15 15.47 -3.60 6.06
N ALA A 16 15.09 -2.33 5.86
CA ALA A 16 14.16 -1.64 6.74
C ALA A 16 12.77 -2.33 6.75
N TYR A 17 12.26 -2.65 5.57
CA TYR A 17 10.98 -3.36 5.41
C TYR A 17 11.01 -4.75 6.07
N ILE A 18 12.12 -5.49 5.93
CA ILE A 18 12.28 -6.80 6.59
C ILE A 18 12.12 -6.66 8.11
N ASN A 19 12.77 -5.67 8.73
CA ASN A 19 12.66 -5.44 10.16
C ASN A 19 11.24 -5.01 10.58
N THR A 20 10.57 -4.19 9.77
CA THR A 20 9.19 -3.75 10.02
C THR A 20 8.19 -4.90 9.93
N PHE A 21 8.39 -5.85 9.01
CA PHE A 21 7.45 -6.94 8.75
C PHE A 21 7.71 -8.19 9.59
N ARG A 22 8.91 -8.35 10.14
CA ARG A 22 9.23 -9.49 11.01
C ARG A 22 8.28 -9.55 12.21
N GLY A 23 7.69 -10.72 12.44
CA GLY A 23 6.73 -10.96 13.50
C GLY A 23 5.35 -10.37 13.25
N LYS A 24 5.12 -9.69 12.12
CA LYS A 24 3.80 -9.15 11.76
C LYS A 24 2.96 -10.22 11.04
N THR A 25 1.65 -10.18 11.29
CA THR A 25 0.69 -11.10 10.68
C THR A 25 0.13 -10.53 9.39
N PHE A 26 0.34 -11.23 8.28
CA PHE A 26 -0.27 -10.91 6.99
C PHE A 26 -1.30 -11.99 6.62
N VAL A 27 -2.47 -11.54 6.15
CA VAL A 27 -3.49 -12.43 5.58
C VAL A 27 -3.50 -12.22 4.07
N LEU A 28 -3.35 -13.30 3.31
CA LEU A 28 -3.25 -13.25 1.85
C LEU A 28 -4.38 -14.08 1.24
N GLY A 29 -5.31 -13.40 0.55
CA GLY A 29 -6.37 -14.00 -0.23
C GLY A 29 -5.99 -14.14 -1.70
N PHE A 30 -6.05 -15.35 -2.25
CA PHE A 30 -5.80 -15.59 -3.68
C PHE A 30 -6.87 -16.49 -4.32
N SER A 31 -7.19 -16.21 -5.58
CA SER A 31 -8.27 -16.85 -6.33
C SER A 31 -7.94 -18.29 -6.74
N GLY A 32 -8.95 -19.09 -7.06
CA GLY A 32 -8.71 -20.44 -7.58
C GLY A 32 -8.13 -20.43 -9.00
N GLU A 33 -8.39 -19.35 -9.74
CA GLU A 33 -7.79 -19.05 -11.05
C GLU A 33 -6.27 -18.88 -10.94
N MET A 34 -5.79 -18.38 -9.81
CA MET A 34 -4.38 -18.31 -9.51
C MET A 34 -3.77 -19.67 -9.26
N VAL A 35 -4.47 -20.56 -8.56
CA VAL A 35 -3.99 -21.93 -8.26
C VAL A 35 -3.90 -22.79 -9.53
N ALA A 36 -4.79 -22.56 -10.49
CA ALA A 36 -4.79 -23.27 -11.77
C ALA A 36 -3.71 -22.77 -12.77
N ASP A 37 -3.03 -21.67 -12.46
CA ASP A 37 -2.01 -21.06 -13.32
C ASP A 37 -0.62 -21.64 -13.03
N GLU A 38 0.18 -21.90 -14.07
CA GLU A 38 1.57 -22.38 -13.91
C GLU A 38 2.43 -21.40 -13.09
N LYS A 39 2.11 -20.11 -13.13
CA LYS A 39 2.81 -19.08 -12.34
C LYS A 39 2.56 -19.18 -10.84
N PHE A 40 1.64 -20.03 -10.39
CA PHE A 40 1.39 -20.25 -8.96
C PHE A 40 2.65 -20.71 -8.22
N ILE A 41 3.52 -21.48 -8.87
CA ILE A 41 4.79 -21.94 -8.28
C ILE A 41 5.68 -20.75 -7.88
N SER A 42 5.79 -19.73 -8.74
CA SER A 42 6.55 -18.52 -8.42
C SER A 42 5.97 -17.79 -7.21
N PHE A 43 4.64 -17.72 -7.10
CA PHE A 43 3.98 -17.15 -5.93
C PHE A 43 4.29 -17.95 -4.65
N ILE A 44 4.27 -19.28 -4.71
CA ILE A 44 4.65 -20.13 -3.57
C ILE A 44 6.10 -19.83 -3.13
N HIS A 45 7.03 -19.64 -4.07
CA HIS A 45 8.39 -19.21 -3.72
C HIS A 45 8.41 -17.86 -2.99
N ASP A 46 7.61 -16.88 -3.43
CA ASP A 46 7.50 -15.58 -2.76
C ASP A 46 6.92 -15.70 -1.34
N ILE A 47 5.89 -16.54 -1.14
CA ILE A 47 5.32 -16.85 0.18
C ILE A 47 6.39 -17.45 1.10
N ASN A 48 7.17 -18.38 0.58
CA ASN A 48 8.21 -19.05 1.36
C ASN A 48 9.35 -18.10 1.73
N LEU A 49 9.70 -17.18 0.84
CA LEU A 49 10.62 -16.10 1.16
C LEU A 49 10.07 -15.23 2.30
N LEU A 50 8.80 -14.80 2.25
CA LEU A 50 8.19 -14.03 3.33
C LEU A 50 8.20 -14.78 4.67
N ALA A 51 7.87 -16.07 4.67
CA ALA A 51 7.92 -16.92 5.86
C ALA A 51 9.35 -16.95 6.44
N SER A 52 10.37 -17.15 5.59
CA SER A 52 11.77 -17.19 6.00
C SER A 52 12.29 -15.85 6.58
N LEU A 53 11.70 -14.73 6.15
CA LEU A 53 11.99 -13.40 6.69
C LEU A 53 11.33 -13.15 8.06
N GLY A 54 10.49 -14.08 8.52
CA GLY A 54 9.81 -14.07 9.81
C GLY A 54 8.42 -13.42 9.77
N VAL A 55 7.81 -13.29 8.60
CA VAL A 55 6.41 -12.83 8.48
C VAL A 55 5.48 -13.97 8.87
N ARG A 56 4.48 -13.70 9.70
CA ARG A 56 3.45 -14.67 10.10
C ARG A 56 2.36 -14.70 9.03
N LEU A 57 2.23 -15.81 8.31
CA LEU A 57 1.39 -15.87 7.11
C LEU A 57 0.13 -16.70 7.33
N VAL A 58 -1.02 -16.09 7.00
CA VAL A 58 -2.30 -16.79 6.84
C VAL A 58 -2.72 -16.70 5.38
N LEU A 59 -2.79 -17.84 4.72
CA LEU A 59 -3.18 -18.00 3.33
C LEU A 59 -4.65 -18.40 3.26
N VAL A 60 -5.45 -17.66 2.51
CA VAL A 60 -6.84 -17.99 2.22
C VAL A 60 -6.98 -18.18 0.72
N HIS A 61 -7.42 -19.35 0.29
CA HIS A 61 -7.52 -19.66 -1.13
C HIS A 61 -8.98 -19.72 -1.60
N GLY A 62 -9.21 -19.36 -2.85
CA GLY A 62 -10.42 -19.69 -3.60
C GLY A 62 -10.29 -21.06 -4.28
N ALA A 63 -11.40 -21.53 -4.86
CA ALA A 63 -11.41 -22.75 -5.68
C ALA A 63 -12.44 -22.66 -6.82
N GLN A 64 -12.83 -21.44 -7.22
CA GLN A 64 -13.96 -21.22 -8.14
C GLN A 64 -13.84 -22.02 -9.46
N PRO A 65 -12.73 -21.97 -10.22
CA PRO A 65 -12.62 -22.75 -11.45
C PRO A 65 -12.61 -24.27 -11.20
N GLN A 66 -12.01 -24.73 -10.10
CA GLN A 66 -11.97 -26.15 -9.75
C GLN A 66 -13.37 -26.68 -9.38
N ILE A 67 -14.15 -25.88 -8.64
CA ILE A 67 -15.54 -26.21 -8.32
C ILE A 67 -16.38 -26.22 -9.60
N GLN A 68 -16.22 -25.21 -10.46
CA GLN A 68 -16.96 -25.12 -11.72
C GLN A 68 -16.68 -26.33 -12.62
N GLN A 69 -15.41 -26.75 -12.72
CA GLN A 69 -15.03 -27.96 -13.43
C GLN A 69 -15.73 -29.19 -12.82
N ARG A 70 -15.68 -29.35 -11.49
CA ARG A 70 -16.29 -30.51 -10.83
C ARG A 70 -17.82 -30.58 -11.00
N LEU A 71 -18.49 -29.43 -10.98
CA LEU A 71 -19.93 -29.33 -11.24
C LEU A 71 -20.26 -29.76 -12.66
N ASN A 72 -19.50 -29.27 -13.66
CA ASN A 72 -19.69 -29.65 -15.05
C ASN A 72 -19.43 -31.14 -15.29
N ASP A 73 -18.42 -31.72 -14.62
CA ASP A 73 -18.14 -33.15 -14.70
C ASP A 73 -19.24 -34.02 -14.06
N SER A 74 -19.94 -33.48 -13.05
CA SER A 74 -21.01 -34.19 -12.33
C SER A 74 -22.38 -34.07 -13.02
N ASN A 75 -22.56 -33.06 -13.88
CA ASN A 75 -23.77 -32.86 -14.67
C ASN A 75 -23.43 -32.36 -16.10
N PRO A 76 -22.87 -33.23 -16.96
CA PRO A 76 -22.37 -32.83 -18.27
C PRO A 76 -23.46 -32.35 -19.24
N ASP A 77 -24.70 -32.77 -19.03
CA ASP A 77 -25.85 -32.41 -19.89
C ASP A 77 -26.39 -31.00 -19.60
N ASN A 78 -26.05 -30.40 -18.45
CA ASN A 78 -26.44 -29.05 -18.08
C ASN A 78 -25.29 -28.31 -17.37
N PRO A 79 -24.24 -27.93 -18.11
CA PRO A 79 -23.08 -27.27 -17.53
C PRO A 79 -23.49 -25.94 -16.91
N SER A 80 -23.05 -25.69 -15.68
CA SER A 80 -23.37 -24.45 -14.98
C SER A 80 -22.68 -23.27 -15.67
N THR A 81 -23.44 -22.21 -15.98
CA THR A 81 -22.97 -21.08 -16.80
C THR A 81 -22.51 -19.87 -15.98
N ASN A 82 -22.78 -19.80 -14.68
CA ASN A 82 -22.47 -18.64 -13.84
C ASN A 82 -22.08 -19.06 -12.41
N GLY A 83 -21.25 -18.23 -11.77
CA GLY A 83 -20.71 -18.46 -10.42
C GLY A 83 -21.76 -18.83 -9.37
N ILE A 84 -21.32 -19.56 -8.35
CA ILE A 84 -22.19 -20.21 -7.36
C ILE A 84 -22.74 -19.16 -6.40
N SER A 85 -24.00 -18.79 -6.57
CA SER A 85 -24.69 -17.89 -5.64
C SER A 85 -25.45 -18.67 -4.56
N ILE A 86 -26.05 -19.81 -4.92
CA ILE A 86 -26.81 -20.69 -4.03
C ILE A 86 -26.11 -22.04 -3.99
N THR A 87 -25.95 -22.61 -2.79
CA THR A 87 -25.30 -23.90 -2.61
C THR A 87 -26.31 -24.89 -2.04
N ASP A 88 -26.88 -25.75 -2.88
CA ASP A 88 -27.70 -26.88 -2.45
C ASP A 88 -26.82 -28.08 -2.01
N ALA A 89 -27.44 -29.17 -1.54
CA ALA A 89 -26.68 -30.32 -1.02
C ALA A 89 -25.80 -31.02 -2.09
N PRO A 90 -26.28 -31.29 -3.32
CA PRO A 90 -25.43 -31.83 -4.39
C PRO A 90 -24.28 -30.89 -4.79
N THR A 91 -24.55 -29.58 -4.87
CA THR A 91 -23.52 -28.57 -5.17
C THR A 91 -22.48 -28.54 -4.05
N LEU A 92 -22.89 -28.60 -2.77
CA LEU A 92 -21.97 -28.66 -1.64
C LEU A 92 -21.05 -29.88 -1.70
N HIS A 93 -21.56 -31.03 -2.15
CA HIS A 93 -20.74 -32.22 -2.33
C HIS A 93 -19.61 -31.99 -3.35
N CYS A 94 -19.94 -31.42 -4.50
CA CYS A 94 -18.96 -31.06 -5.54
C CYS A 94 -17.95 -30.03 -5.03
N ILE A 95 -18.42 -29.02 -4.27
CA ILE A 95 -17.55 -28.02 -3.64
C ILE A 95 -16.54 -28.69 -2.70
N LYS A 96 -16.99 -29.59 -1.81
CA LYS A 96 -16.10 -30.28 -0.88
C LYS A 96 -14.99 -31.06 -1.58
N GLU A 97 -15.33 -31.77 -2.65
CA GLU A 97 -14.37 -32.54 -3.44
C GLU A 97 -13.34 -31.63 -4.13
N ALA A 98 -13.81 -30.59 -4.81
CA ALA A 98 -12.95 -29.64 -5.50
C ALA A 98 -12.03 -28.88 -4.53
N VAL A 99 -12.60 -28.34 -3.46
CA VAL A 99 -11.85 -27.61 -2.43
C VAL A 99 -10.83 -28.50 -1.73
N GLY A 100 -11.21 -29.74 -1.38
CA GLY A 100 -10.31 -30.69 -0.75
C GLY A 100 -9.12 -31.03 -1.65
N ARG A 101 -9.37 -31.29 -2.94
CA ARG A 101 -8.30 -31.49 -3.93
C ARG A 101 -7.37 -30.28 -4.01
N THR A 102 -7.93 -29.08 -4.19
CA THR A 102 -7.15 -27.83 -4.30
C THR A 102 -6.33 -27.57 -3.03
N HIS A 103 -6.87 -27.86 -1.84
CA HIS A 103 -6.15 -27.74 -0.58
C HIS A 103 -4.88 -28.58 -0.57
N PHE A 104 -5.00 -29.87 -0.90
CA PHE A 104 -3.85 -30.78 -0.93
C PHE A 104 -2.82 -30.42 -2.01
N GLU A 105 -3.25 -29.92 -3.17
CA GLU A 105 -2.35 -29.43 -4.22
C GLU A 105 -1.53 -28.21 -3.72
N ILE A 106 -2.16 -27.26 -3.04
CA ILE A 106 -1.46 -26.10 -2.44
C ILE A 106 -0.50 -26.55 -1.34
N GLU A 107 -0.95 -27.43 -0.45
CA GLU A 107 -0.14 -27.96 0.66
C GLU A 107 1.11 -28.70 0.15
N ALA A 108 0.97 -29.50 -0.92
CA ALA A 108 2.09 -30.18 -1.55
C ALA A 108 3.12 -29.20 -2.12
N LEU A 109 2.68 -28.12 -2.78
CA LEU A 109 3.57 -27.09 -3.32
C LEU A 109 4.30 -26.31 -2.22
N LEU A 110 3.59 -25.94 -1.15
CA LEU A 110 4.19 -25.27 0.01
C LEU A 110 5.24 -26.15 0.71
N SER A 111 5.09 -27.48 0.61
CA SER A 111 6.01 -28.46 1.23
C SER A 111 7.29 -28.74 0.43
N MET A 112 7.50 -28.08 -0.73
CA MET A 112 8.63 -28.38 -1.62
C MET A 112 9.99 -27.84 -1.13
N GLY A 113 10.74 -28.59 -0.33
CA GLY A 113 12.08 -28.19 0.17
C GLY A 113 13.28 -28.53 -0.74
N LEU A 114 13.21 -28.31 -2.07
CA LEU A 114 14.27 -28.78 -2.99
C LEU A 114 15.62 -28.06 -2.76
N PRO A 115 16.76 -28.80 -2.73
CA PRO A 115 18.10 -28.22 -2.73
C PRO A 115 18.29 -27.36 -3.99
N ASN A 116 18.80 -26.14 -3.83
CA ASN A 116 18.97 -25.10 -4.88
C ASN A 116 17.69 -24.34 -5.29
N SER A 117 16.59 -24.47 -4.55
CA SER A 117 15.50 -23.50 -4.60
C SER A 117 15.75 -22.37 -3.58
N PRO A 118 15.05 -21.22 -3.68
CA PRO A 118 14.98 -20.25 -2.59
C PRO A 118 14.53 -20.85 -1.25
N MET A 119 13.97 -22.07 -1.28
CA MET A 119 13.46 -22.83 -0.15
C MET A 119 14.47 -23.83 0.43
N ALA A 120 15.72 -23.87 -0.04
CA ALA A 120 16.73 -24.77 0.51
C ALA A 120 16.89 -24.53 2.01
N ASN A 121 16.63 -25.56 2.83
CA ASN A 121 16.61 -25.54 4.30
C ASN A 121 15.50 -24.68 4.95
N ALA A 122 14.51 -24.19 4.21
CA ALA A 122 13.33 -23.57 4.80
C ALA A 122 12.37 -24.68 5.25
N ASP A 123 12.41 -25.04 6.54
CA ASP A 123 11.47 -25.99 7.15
C ASP A 123 10.11 -25.29 7.36
N ILE A 124 9.34 -25.16 6.28
CA ILE A 124 8.04 -24.49 6.30
C ILE A 124 6.97 -25.52 6.61
N HIS A 125 6.36 -25.38 7.78
CA HIS A 125 5.24 -26.22 8.19
C HIS A 125 3.92 -25.57 7.78
N VAL A 126 3.14 -26.27 6.96
CA VAL A 126 1.77 -25.85 6.64
C VAL A 126 0.83 -26.36 7.73
N ALA A 127 0.01 -25.47 8.27
CA ALA A 127 -1.01 -25.81 9.26
C ALA A 127 -2.40 -25.54 8.71
N SER A 128 -3.22 -26.59 8.62
CA SER A 128 -4.64 -26.52 8.31
C SER A 128 -5.47 -26.98 9.51
N GLY A 129 -6.75 -26.62 9.55
CA GLY A 129 -7.59 -26.98 10.68
C GLY A 129 -8.97 -26.32 10.68
N ASN A 130 -9.72 -26.60 11.74
CA ASN A 130 -11.08 -26.12 11.96
C ASN A 130 -11.09 -24.67 12.51
N PHE A 131 -10.43 -23.75 11.80
CA PHE A 131 -10.27 -22.36 12.25
C PHE A 131 -11.54 -21.52 12.10
N ILE A 132 -12.43 -21.89 11.18
CA ILE A 132 -13.60 -21.08 10.81
C ILE A 132 -14.89 -21.75 11.27
N THR A 133 -15.58 -21.11 12.20
CA THR A 133 -16.98 -21.43 12.51
C THR A 133 -17.89 -20.63 11.58
N ALA A 134 -18.73 -21.31 10.80
CA ALA A 134 -19.65 -20.69 9.85
C ALA A 134 -21.11 -20.70 10.36
N CYS A 135 -21.93 -19.86 9.73
CA CYS A 135 -23.39 -19.90 9.82
C CYS A 135 -24.01 -19.70 8.42
N PRO A 136 -25.26 -20.13 8.20
CA PRO A 136 -25.93 -19.92 6.93
C PRO A 136 -26.06 -18.42 6.62
N THR A 137 -26.00 -18.09 5.34
CA THR A 137 -26.37 -16.76 4.85
C THR A 137 -27.85 -16.47 5.12
N GLY A 138 -28.69 -17.51 5.02
CA GLY A 138 -30.13 -17.46 5.24
C GLY A 138 -30.88 -17.03 3.99
N ILE A 139 -32.06 -16.44 4.19
CA ILE A 139 -32.93 -15.97 3.10
C ILE A 139 -32.70 -14.48 2.88
N ILE A 140 -32.32 -14.09 1.67
CA ILE A 140 -32.14 -12.68 1.26
C ILE A 140 -33.10 -12.41 0.11
N GLU A 141 -33.95 -11.39 0.26
CA GLU A 141 -34.93 -10.98 -0.76
C GLU A 141 -35.83 -12.14 -1.25
N GLY A 142 -36.16 -13.08 -0.35
CA GLY A 142 -37.00 -14.24 -0.65
C GLY A 142 -36.26 -15.43 -1.26
N ILE A 143 -34.94 -15.33 -1.52
CA ILE A 143 -34.12 -16.42 -2.03
C ILE A 143 -33.39 -17.11 -0.88
N ASP A 144 -33.57 -18.42 -0.72
CA ASP A 144 -32.84 -19.24 0.25
C ASP A 144 -31.46 -19.65 -0.28
N PHE A 145 -30.41 -19.25 0.44
CA PHE A 145 -29.02 -19.51 0.08
C PHE A 145 -28.52 -20.88 0.57
N MET A 146 -29.33 -21.63 1.31
CA MET A 146 -29.07 -23.01 1.74
C MET A 146 -27.69 -23.16 2.43
N TYR A 147 -26.75 -23.91 1.84
CA TYR A 147 -25.42 -24.16 2.39
C TYR A 147 -24.39 -23.08 2.04
N SER A 148 -24.79 -22.00 1.37
CA SER A 148 -23.94 -20.81 1.29
C SER A 148 -23.94 -20.12 2.67
N GLY A 149 -22.76 -19.82 3.18
CA GLY A 149 -22.58 -19.30 4.53
C GLY A 149 -21.73 -18.05 4.62
N LYS A 150 -21.61 -17.58 5.86
CA LYS A 150 -20.70 -16.53 6.28
C LYS A 150 -19.93 -16.95 7.53
N VAL A 151 -18.77 -16.34 7.74
CA VAL A 151 -18.00 -16.52 8.98
C VAL A 151 -18.82 -16.01 10.16
N ARG A 152 -18.99 -16.86 11.18
CA ARG A 152 -19.59 -16.50 12.47
C ARG A 152 -18.52 -16.19 13.50
N ARG A 153 -17.42 -16.96 13.50
CA ARG A 153 -16.31 -16.81 14.44
C ARG A 153 -15.04 -17.39 13.84
N VAL A 154 -13.92 -16.72 14.10
CA VAL A 154 -12.56 -17.19 13.81
C VAL A 154 -11.93 -17.69 15.11
N ASN A 155 -11.33 -18.88 15.10
CA ASN A 155 -10.57 -19.41 16.24
C ASN A 155 -9.15 -18.83 16.23
N THR A 156 -9.02 -17.60 16.71
CA THR A 156 -7.76 -16.83 16.73
C THR A 156 -6.67 -17.56 17.50
N ASN A 157 -6.97 -18.08 18.69
CA ASN A 157 -5.99 -18.79 19.52
C ASN A 157 -5.35 -19.98 18.79
N ALA A 158 -6.15 -20.74 18.03
CA ALA A 158 -5.63 -21.86 17.26
C ALA A 158 -4.74 -21.40 16.09
N ILE A 159 -5.11 -20.31 15.41
CA ILE A 159 -4.31 -19.73 14.33
C ILE A 159 -2.99 -19.16 14.89
N GLU A 160 -3.07 -18.32 15.92
CA GLU A 160 -1.91 -17.67 16.54
C GLU A 160 -0.90 -18.69 17.07
N SER A 161 -1.38 -19.76 17.71
CA SER A 161 -0.50 -20.84 18.16
C SER A 161 0.29 -21.47 17.01
N ARG A 162 -0.29 -21.63 15.82
CA ARG A 162 0.45 -22.16 14.64
C ARG A 162 1.44 -21.14 14.11
N LEU A 163 1.05 -19.88 14.04
CA LEU A 163 1.92 -18.79 13.60
C LEU A 163 3.11 -18.58 14.55
N ASP A 164 2.92 -18.76 15.86
CA ASP A 164 3.98 -18.66 16.89
C ASP A 164 5.06 -19.73 16.72
N HIS A 165 4.68 -20.90 16.19
CA HIS A 165 5.62 -22.01 15.90
C HIS A 165 6.23 -21.90 14.48
N GLY A 166 6.09 -20.76 13.81
CA GLY A 166 6.64 -20.53 12.46
C GLY A 166 5.85 -21.23 11.34
N GLY A 167 4.66 -21.75 11.63
CA GLY A 167 3.81 -22.38 10.62
C GLY A 167 3.12 -21.36 9.72
N VAL A 168 2.88 -21.75 8.46
CA VAL A 168 2.02 -21.04 7.51
C VAL A 168 0.60 -21.61 7.62
N VAL A 169 -0.37 -20.77 7.96
CA VAL A 169 -1.76 -21.23 8.15
C VAL A 169 -2.49 -21.20 6.82
N LEU A 170 -3.04 -22.33 6.38
CA LEU A 170 -3.82 -22.44 5.14
C LEU A 170 -5.31 -22.63 5.46
N ILE A 171 -6.15 -21.73 4.94
CA ILE A 171 -7.61 -21.71 5.16
C ILE A 171 -8.33 -21.87 3.82
N SER A 172 -9.18 -22.89 3.75
CA SER A 172 -10.02 -23.19 2.60
C SER A 172 -11.38 -22.49 2.67
N PRO A 173 -12.11 -22.34 1.54
CA PRO A 173 -13.40 -21.65 1.47
C PRO A 173 -14.57 -22.49 2.02
N LEU A 174 -14.35 -23.16 3.15
CA LEU A 174 -15.32 -24.00 3.87
C LEU A 174 -15.27 -23.67 5.36
N GLY A 175 -16.43 -23.62 5.99
CA GLY A 175 -16.55 -23.49 7.45
C GLY A 175 -17.56 -24.47 8.02
N HIS A 176 -17.46 -24.73 9.32
CA HIS A 176 -18.34 -25.68 10.01
C HIS A 176 -19.21 -24.97 11.05
N SER A 177 -20.42 -25.45 11.28
CA SER A 177 -21.23 -25.01 12.42
C SER A 177 -20.90 -25.84 13.67
N PRO A 178 -21.31 -25.38 14.87
CA PRO A 178 -21.26 -26.21 16.07
C PRO A 178 -22.11 -27.49 15.99
N THR A 179 -23.07 -27.56 15.05
CA THR A 179 -23.90 -28.75 14.79
C THR A 179 -23.25 -29.74 13.83
N GLY A 180 -22.08 -29.41 13.26
CA GLY A 180 -21.34 -30.29 12.33
C GLY A 180 -21.72 -30.13 10.85
N GLU A 181 -22.55 -29.13 10.52
CA GLU A 181 -22.88 -28.80 9.12
C GLU A 181 -21.73 -28.01 8.48
N ILE A 182 -21.55 -28.18 7.18
CA ILE A 182 -20.52 -27.51 6.39
C ILE A 182 -21.19 -26.45 5.51
N PHE A 183 -20.61 -25.26 5.47
CA PHE A 183 -21.04 -24.16 4.61
C PHE A 183 -19.94 -23.76 3.65
N SER A 184 -20.35 -23.46 2.41
CA SER A 184 -19.49 -22.84 1.40
C SER A 184 -19.37 -21.34 1.70
N LEU A 185 -18.14 -20.84 1.77
CA LEU A 185 -17.83 -19.46 2.11
C LEU A 185 -17.10 -18.78 0.95
N THR A 186 -17.19 -17.46 0.86
CA THR A 186 -16.40 -16.71 -0.13
C THR A 186 -15.01 -16.40 0.39
N LEU A 187 -14.03 -16.37 -0.53
CA LEU A 187 -12.65 -16.00 -0.26
C LEU A 187 -12.56 -14.64 0.45
N GLU A 188 -13.26 -13.65 -0.08
CA GLU A 188 -13.23 -12.27 0.40
C GLU A 188 -13.74 -12.19 1.84
N ASN A 189 -14.83 -12.90 2.15
CA ASN A 189 -15.41 -12.89 3.49
C ASN A 189 -14.49 -13.56 4.51
N ILE A 190 -13.90 -14.72 4.18
CA ILE A 190 -12.96 -15.39 5.09
C ILE A 190 -11.73 -14.54 5.31
N ALA A 191 -11.08 -14.07 4.25
CA ALA A 191 -9.84 -13.32 4.37
C ALA A 191 -10.02 -12.04 5.19
N THR A 192 -11.13 -11.31 4.97
CA THR A 192 -11.46 -10.11 5.76
C THR A 192 -11.73 -10.43 7.22
N GLU A 193 -12.58 -11.42 7.52
CA GLU A 193 -12.93 -11.75 8.91
C GLU A 193 -11.74 -12.32 9.69
N VAL A 194 -10.88 -13.10 9.02
CA VAL A 194 -9.63 -13.60 9.61
C VAL A 194 -8.65 -12.46 9.88
N ALA A 195 -8.48 -11.52 8.94
CA ALA A 195 -7.59 -10.38 9.11
C ALA A 195 -8.04 -9.48 10.27
N ILE A 196 -9.34 -9.20 10.36
CA ILE A 196 -9.93 -8.43 11.47
C ILE A 196 -9.73 -9.16 12.79
N ALA A 197 -10.07 -10.45 12.87
CA ALA A 197 -9.98 -11.22 14.10
C ALA A 197 -8.55 -11.32 14.66
N LEU A 198 -7.56 -11.38 13.77
CA LEU A 198 -6.13 -11.45 14.14
C LEU A 198 -5.47 -10.08 14.33
N ASN A 199 -6.20 -8.98 14.13
CA ASN A 199 -5.63 -7.63 14.02
C ASN A 199 -4.41 -7.63 13.08
N ALA A 200 -4.57 -8.22 11.90
CA ALA A 200 -3.48 -8.38 10.95
C ALA A 200 -2.89 -7.02 10.55
N GLU A 201 -1.58 -6.97 10.35
CA GLU A 201 -0.90 -5.76 9.88
C GLU A 201 -1.29 -5.47 8.42
N LYS A 202 -1.44 -6.52 7.62
CA LYS A 202 -1.83 -6.41 6.21
C LYS A 202 -2.84 -7.48 5.83
N LEU A 203 -3.86 -7.08 5.06
CA LEU A 203 -4.69 -7.98 4.26
C LEU A 203 -4.40 -7.74 2.78
N VAL A 204 -4.00 -8.79 2.06
CA VAL A 204 -3.63 -8.71 0.66
C VAL A 204 -4.61 -9.54 -0.17
N PHE A 205 -5.18 -8.95 -1.21
CA PHE A 205 -5.97 -9.65 -2.22
C PHE A 205 -5.22 -9.71 -3.55
N MET A 206 -4.99 -10.92 -4.06
CA MET A 206 -4.44 -11.16 -5.39
C MET A 206 -5.57 -11.12 -6.42
N LEU A 207 -5.51 -10.14 -7.32
CA LEU A 207 -6.53 -9.87 -8.33
C LEU A 207 -6.14 -10.44 -9.69
N ASP A 208 -7.13 -10.96 -10.41
CA ASP A 208 -6.98 -11.44 -11.79
C ASP A 208 -6.95 -10.31 -12.82
N THR A 209 -7.47 -9.11 -12.49
CA THR A 209 -7.59 -8.00 -13.44
C THR A 209 -6.52 -6.94 -13.16
N PRO A 210 -5.81 -6.43 -14.18
CA PRO A 210 -4.92 -5.28 -14.02
C PRO A 210 -5.74 -4.03 -13.73
N LEU A 211 -5.82 -3.62 -12.47
CA LEU A 211 -6.58 -2.42 -12.05
C LEU A 211 -5.73 -1.17 -11.87
N ILE A 212 -4.40 -1.29 -11.90
CA ILE A 212 -3.45 -0.20 -11.66
C ILE A 212 -2.42 -0.18 -12.80
N SER A 213 -2.17 1.00 -13.38
CA SER A 213 -1.00 1.25 -14.23
C SER A 213 0.14 1.84 -13.40
N PRO A 214 1.41 1.54 -13.74
CA PRO A 214 2.57 2.14 -13.07
C PRO A 214 2.64 3.68 -13.20
N ILE A 215 1.92 4.28 -14.14
CA ILE A 215 1.89 5.73 -14.39
C ILE A 215 0.52 6.27 -13.97
N GLU A 216 0.49 7.25 -13.05
CA GLU A 216 -0.68 8.10 -12.78
C GLU A 216 -0.99 8.94 -14.02
N THR A 217 -1.52 8.30 -15.06
CA THR A 217 -2.13 9.02 -16.18
C THR A 217 -3.53 9.45 -15.75
N GLU A 218 -4.00 10.60 -16.24
CA GLU A 218 -5.38 11.10 -16.08
C GLU A 218 -6.47 10.16 -16.67
N ASN A 219 -6.12 8.92 -17.03
CA ASN A 219 -7.06 7.91 -17.45
C ASN A 219 -7.97 7.53 -16.28
N ARG A 220 -9.21 8.02 -16.33
CA ARG A 220 -10.33 7.75 -15.40
C ARG A 220 -10.74 6.28 -15.27
N ASN A 221 -9.98 5.33 -15.83
CA ASN A 221 -10.36 3.93 -15.95
C ASN A 221 -9.44 2.98 -15.15
N GLN A 222 -8.84 3.46 -14.05
CA GLN A 222 -7.96 2.69 -13.16
C GLN A 222 -8.18 3.04 -11.69
N LEU A 223 -7.82 2.12 -10.79
CA LEU A 223 -7.77 2.38 -9.35
C LEU A 223 -6.56 3.26 -9.02
N PRO A 224 -6.71 4.26 -8.14
CA PRO A 224 -5.58 4.97 -7.55
C PRO A 224 -4.63 4.01 -6.83
N ARG A 225 -3.34 4.37 -6.77
CA ARG A 225 -2.34 3.61 -5.97
C ARG A 225 -2.69 3.60 -4.49
N GLU A 226 -3.33 4.66 -4.00
CA GLU A 226 -3.69 4.82 -2.61
C GLU A 226 -5.11 5.35 -2.47
N LEU A 227 -5.82 4.81 -1.49
CA LEU A 227 -7.17 5.21 -1.14
C LEU A 227 -7.31 5.24 0.37
N THR A 228 -7.79 6.36 0.91
CA THR A 228 -8.37 6.34 2.26
C THR A 228 -9.69 5.56 2.25
N VAL A 229 -10.08 5.01 3.41
CA VAL A 229 -11.41 4.41 3.61
C VAL A 229 -12.53 5.33 3.11
N THR A 230 -12.41 6.64 3.38
CA THR A 230 -13.38 7.65 2.93
C THR A 230 -13.47 7.73 1.41
N GLN A 231 -12.33 7.82 0.72
CA GLN A 231 -12.27 7.84 -0.75
C GLN A 231 -12.79 6.51 -1.35
N GLY A 232 -12.44 5.38 -0.73
CA GLY A 232 -12.94 4.06 -1.12
C GLY A 232 -14.46 3.96 -1.01
N ARG A 233 -15.07 4.48 0.06
CA ARG A 233 -16.54 4.52 0.22
C ARG A 233 -17.20 5.39 -0.84
N GLN A 234 -16.62 6.56 -1.15
CA GLN A 234 -17.12 7.42 -2.22
C GLN A 234 -17.07 6.72 -3.58
N LEU A 235 -16.01 5.95 -3.84
CA LEU A 235 -15.87 5.15 -5.06
C LEU A 235 -16.98 4.10 -5.19
N LEU A 236 -17.34 3.41 -4.10
CA LEU A 236 -18.41 2.40 -4.10
C LEU A 236 -19.83 2.99 -4.21
N GLN A 237 -20.06 4.20 -3.69
CA GLN A 237 -21.37 4.85 -3.72
C GLN A 237 -21.76 5.41 -5.10
N ASN A 238 -20.78 5.71 -5.96
CA ASN A 238 -21.00 6.32 -7.28
C ASN A 238 -21.45 5.30 -8.35
N ILE A 239 -22.55 4.59 -8.10
CA ILE A 239 -23.05 3.50 -8.96
C ILE A 239 -23.46 3.99 -10.35
N GLN A 240 -24.03 5.20 -10.47
CA GLN A 240 -24.50 5.75 -11.76
C GLN A 240 -23.38 6.09 -12.74
N ASN A 241 -22.17 6.38 -12.24
CA ASN A 241 -20.97 6.68 -13.03
C ASN A 241 -19.86 5.67 -12.72
N ARG A 242 -20.23 4.41 -12.44
CA ARG A 242 -19.29 3.36 -12.09
C ARG A 242 -18.29 3.15 -13.23
N PRO A 243 -16.98 3.31 -12.99
CA PRO A 243 -15.97 3.05 -14.00
C PRO A 243 -16.03 1.61 -14.50
N ALA A 244 -15.73 1.39 -15.78
CA ALA A 244 -15.84 0.09 -16.43
C ALA A 244 -14.95 -0.99 -15.77
N TYR A 245 -13.84 -0.59 -15.14
CA TYR A 245 -12.95 -1.51 -14.45
C TYR A 245 -13.51 -2.03 -13.11
N LEU A 246 -14.48 -1.35 -12.49
CA LEU A 246 -15.09 -1.81 -11.24
C LEU A 246 -16.12 -2.89 -11.56
N THR A 247 -15.70 -4.13 -11.84
CA THR A 247 -16.64 -5.25 -11.92
C THR A 247 -17.24 -5.59 -10.55
N ASP A 248 -18.31 -6.39 -10.48
CA ASP A 248 -18.94 -6.75 -9.20
C ASP A 248 -17.99 -7.51 -8.26
N LYS A 249 -17.09 -8.32 -8.82
CA LYS A 249 -16.03 -9.00 -8.05
C LYS A 249 -15.12 -7.97 -7.39
N ILE A 250 -14.68 -6.96 -8.14
CA ILE A 250 -13.77 -5.91 -7.64
C ILE A 250 -14.48 -5.02 -6.61
N HIS A 251 -15.73 -4.65 -6.86
CA HIS A 251 -16.53 -3.88 -5.91
C HIS A 251 -16.67 -4.61 -4.57
N LYS A 252 -16.94 -5.92 -4.59
CA LYS A 252 -16.99 -6.76 -3.38
C LYS A 252 -15.64 -6.79 -2.66
N ILE A 253 -14.54 -6.94 -3.39
CA ILE A 253 -13.19 -6.97 -2.81
C ILE A 253 -12.86 -5.63 -2.15
N ILE A 254 -13.12 -4.49 -2.81
CA ILE A 254 -12.89 -3.16 -2.24
C ILE A 254 -13.76 -2.96 -0.98
N ALA A 255 -15.02 -3.39 -1.00
CA ALA A 255 -15.89 -3.33 0.18
C ALA A 255 -15.32 -4.16 1.35
N CYS A 256 -14.80 -5.34 1.06
CA CYS A 256 -14.15 -6.23 2.04
C CYS A 256 -12.83 -5.65 2.57
N ALA A 257 -12.05 -4.99 1.71
CA ALA A 257 -10.81 -4.30 2.05
C ALA A 257 -11.07 -3.08 2.97
N ILE A 258 -12.08 -2.27 2.65
CA ILE A 258 -12.55 -1.16 3.50
C ILE A 258 -13.00 -1.69 4.86
N LYS A 259 -13.84 -2.73 4.87
CA LYS A 259 -14.31 -3.36 6.10
C LYS A 259 -13.16 -3.85 6.98
N ALA A 260 -12.11 -4.43 6.37
CA ALA A 260 -10.91 -4.84 7.09
C ALA A 260 -10.19 -3.65 7.75
N CYS A 261 -9.98 -2.56 7.03
CA CYS A 261 -9.37 -1.35 7.59
C CYS A 261 -10.19 -0.77 8.76
N GLU A 262 -11.52 -0.73 8.63
CA GLU A 262 -12.43 -0.30 9.71
C GLU A 262 -12.40 -1.25 10.91
N GLY A 263 -12.14 -2.53 10.66
CA GLY A 263 -11.89 -3.57 11.66
C GLY A 263 -10.45 -3.57 12.23
N LYS A 264 -9.70 -2.46 12.11
CA LYS A 264 -8.35 -2.25 12.64
C LYS A 264 -7.21 -3.01 11.95
N VAL A 265 -7.43 -3.53 10.75
CA VAL A 265 -6.31 -3.96 9.90
C VAL A 265 -5.58 -2.72 9.43
N SER A 266 -4.26 -2.62 9.63
CA SER A 266 -3.53 -1.36 9.36
C SER A 266 -3.67 -0.93 7.90
N ARG A 267 -3.49 -1.88 6.98
CA ARG A 267 -3.53 -1.63 5.52
C ARG A 267 -4.08 -2.82 4.78
N THR A 268 -4.83 -2.56 3.72
CA THR A 268 -5.24 -3.59 2.77
C THR A 268 -4.65 -3.30 1.39
N HIS A 269 -4.26 -4.34 0.67
CA HIS A 269 -3.56 -4.23 -0.60
C HIS A 269 -4.29 -5.04 -1.66
N LEU A 270 -4.50 -4.44 -2.82
CA LEU A 270 -5.10 -5.04 -4.00
C LEU A 270 -4.03 -5.15 -5.08
N ILE A 271 -3.55 -6.36 -5.35
CA ILE A 271 -2.35 -6.58 -6.16
C ILE A 271 -2.71 -7.40 -7.41
N ASN A 272 -2.25 -6.98 -8.58
CA ASN A 272 -2.42 -7.76 -9.81
C ASN A 272 -1.52 -9.01 -9.81
N ARG A 273 -2.13 -10.20 -9.88
CA ARG A 273 -1.41 -11.49 -9.85
C ARG A 273 -0.57 -11.77 -11.10
N HIS A 274 -0.83 -11.10 -12.23
CA HIS A 274 -0.11 -11.38 -13.48
C HIS A 274 1.30 -10.79 -13.51
N THR A 275 1.66 -9.98 -12.52
CA THR A 275 3.00 -9.42 -12.37
C THR A 275 3.91 -10.41 -11.64
N ASP A 276 5.03 -10.77 -12.24
CA ASP A 276 6.02 -11.63 -11.57
C ASP A 276 6.64 -10.91 -10.36
N GLY A 277 6.76 -11.62 -9.23
CA GLY A 277 7.19 -11.05 -7.95
C GLY A 277 6.25 -9.98 -7.40
N ALA A 278 4.95 -10.02 -7.73
CA ALA A 278 3.99 -8.97 -7.41
C ALA A 278 3.94 -8.62 -5.93
N ILE A 279 3.89 -9.63 -5.06
CA ILE A 279 3.86 -9.44 -3.61
C ILE A 279 5.14 -8.78 -3.11
N LEU A 280 6.29 -9.26 -3.57
CA LEU A 280 7.57 -8.72 -3.13
C LEU A 280 7.74 -7.27 -3.58
N LYS A 281 7.33 -6.94 -4.81
CA LYS A 281 7.31 -5.57 -5.32
C LYS A 281 6.36 -4.69 -4.52
N GLU A 282 5.19 -5.19 -4.13
CA GLU A 282 4.25 -4.42 -3.31
C GLU A 282 4.80 -4.14 -1.91
N LEU A 283 5.40 -5.15 -1.26
CA LEU A 283 5.78 -5.05 0.15
C LEU A 283 7.15 -4.38 0.35
N PHE A 284 8.11 -4.63 -0.54
CA PHE A 284 9.50 -4.18 -0.39
C PHE A 284 9.87 -3.00 -1.28
N THR A 285 8.89 -2.32 -1.87
CA THR A 285 9.10 -1.04 -2.52
C THR A 285 8.16 0.00 -1.94
N HIS A 286 8.61 1.24 -1.87
CA HIS A 286 7.83 2.31 -1.28
C HIS A 286 6.54 2.61 -2.05
N TYR A 287 6.59 2.57 -3.39
CA TYR A 287 5.45 2.87 -4.26
C TYR A 287 4.47 1.70 -4.43
N GLY A 288 4.94 0.49 -4.16
CA GLY A 288 4.24 -0.73 -4.56
C GLY A 288 3.91 -0.78 -6.06
N ILE A 289 3.07 -1.74 -6.41
CA ILE A 289 2.48 -1.93 -7.75
C ILE A 289 0.95 -2.06 -7.69
N GLY A 290 0.39 -2.16 -6.48
CA GLY A 290 -1.01 -2.38 -6.17
C GLY A 290 -1.79 -1.09 -5.89
N CYS A 291 -3.01 -1.28 -5.42
CA CYS A 291 -3.81 -0.26 -4.76
C CYS A 291 -3.83 -0.57 -3.26
N MET A 292 -3.35 0.37 -2.45
CA MET A 292 -3.36 0.28 -1.00
C MET A 292 -4.53 1.08 -0.44
N ILE A 293 -5.29 0.48 0.48
CA ILE A 293 -6.36 1.14 1.21
C ILE A 293 -5.96 1.24 2.68
N SER A 294 -6.02 2.45 3.26
CA SER A 294 -5.71 2.73 4.67
C SER A 294 -6.80 3.56 5.34
N SER A 295 -6.84 3.56 6.67
CA SER A 295 -7.79 4.37 7.44
C SER A 295 -7.50 5.87 7.35
N GLU A 296 -6.21 6.24 7.32
CA GLU A 296 -5.74 7.62 7.32
C GLU A 296 -4.87 7.91 6.09
N THR A 297 -4.71 9.20 5.77
CA THR A 297 -3.80 9.64 4.72
C THR A 297 -2.36 9.33 5.12
N LEU A 298 -1.59 8.74 4.21
CA LEU A 298 -0.17 8.45 4.45
C LEU A 298 0.71 9.68 4.35
N GLU A 299 0.16 10.78 3.84
CA GLU A 299 0.82 12.06 3.72
C GLU A 299 0.60 12.92 4.96
N THR A 300 1.70 13.38 5.56
CA THR A 300 1.67 14.35 6.65
C THR A 300 2.61 15.51 6.35
N LEU A 301 2.19 16.71 6.72
CA LEU A 301 3.00 17.91 6.62
C LEU A 301 3.20 18.42 8.04
N ARG A 302 4.47 18.44 8.49
CA ARG A 302 4.83 18.73 9.88
C ARG A 302 6.15 19.48 9.98
N ASN A 303 6.42 20.05 11.15
CA ASN A 303 7.76 20.57 11.44
C ASN A 303 8.79 19.43 11.42
N ALA A 304 9.98 19.73 10.92
CA ALA A 304 11.10 18.81 10.99
C ALA A 304 11.62 18.70 12.43
N ASN A 305 12.16 17.53 12.76
CA ASN A 305 12.85 17.25 14.01
C ASN A 305 14.27 16.72 13.71
N ILE A 306 15.07 16.50 14.75
CA ILE A 306 16.48 16.12 14.61
C ILE A 306 16.70 14.79 13.85
N GLU A 307 15.72 13.88 13.91
CA GLU A 307 15.79 12.57 13.23
C GLU A 307 15.63 12.73 11.70
N ASP A 308 14.97 13.80 11.24
CA ASP A 308 14.73 14.07 9.82
C ASP A 308 15.98 14.59 9.09
N VAL A 309 17.01 15.06 9.81
CA VAL A 309 18.19 15.71 9.21
C VAL A 309 18.85 14.82 8.15
N GLY A 310 18.97 13.52 8.43
CA GLY A 310 19.54 12.56 7.48
C GLY A 310 18.73 12.45 6.19
N SER A 311 17.41 12.37 6.30
CA SER A 311 16.50 12.27 5.14
C SER A 311 16.43 13.58 4.35
N ILE A 312 16.46 14.73 5.03
CA ILE A 312 16.54 16.05 4.38
C ILE A 312 17.84 16.16 3.58
N LEU A 313 18.98 15.77 4.16
CA LEU A 313 20.27 15.76 3.45
C LEU A 313 20.20 14.91 2.18
N GLN A 314 19.70 13.68 2.30
CA GLN A 314 19.55 12.77 1.17
C GLN A 314 18.66 13.36 0.06
N LEU A 315 17.62 14.12 0.43
CA LEU A 315 16.72 14.79 -0.50
C LEU A 315 17.39 15.97 -1.23
N ILE A 316 18.22 16.76 -0.54
CA ILE A 316 18.76 18.02 -1.07
C ILE A 316 20.13 17.87 -1.74
N GLU A 317 20.96 16.91 -1.32
CA GLU A 317 22.33 16.70 -1.82
C GLU A 317 22.42 16.64 -3.37
N PRO A 318 21.55 15.92 -4.09
CA PRO A 318 21.57 15.92 -5.57
C PRO A 318 21.32 17.32 -6.15
N LEU A 319 20.40 18.08 -5.56
CA LEU A 319 20.06 19.44 -6.01
C LEU A 319 21.17 20.45 -5.69
N GLU A 320 21.93 20.22 -4.61
CA GLU A 320 23.12 20.99 -4.29
C GLU A 320 24.26 20.70 -5.27
N ALA A 321 24.47 19.43 -5.63
CA ALA A 321 25.47 19.02 -6.62
C ALA A 321 25.19 19.58 -8.02
N GLU A 322 23.91 19.69 -8.40
CA GLU A 322 23.45 20.33 -9.64
C GLU A 322 23.48 21.87 -9.57
N GLY A 323 23.78 22.46 -8.40
CA GLY A 323 23.82 23.90 -8.21
C GLY A 323 22.44 24.58 -8.13
N ILE A 324 21.36 23.79 -8.04
CA ILE A 324 19.98 24.26 -7.86
C ILE A 324 19.79 24.81 -6.44
N LEU A 325 20.28 24.09 -5.43
CA LEU A 325 20.22 24.53 -4.02
C LEU A 325 21.57 25.04 -3.50
N VAL A 326 21.52 25.88 -2.45
CA VAL A 326 22.72 26.26 -1.69
C VAL A 326 23.16 25.06 -0.86
N ARG A 327 24.45 24.73 -0.89
CA ARG A 327 25.03 23.68 -0.05
C ARG A 327 24.80 23.94 1.44
N ARG A 328 24.31 22.93 2.16
CA ARG A 328 24.16 22.91 3.61
C ARG A 328 24.89 21.72 4.19
N ASN A 329 25.68 21.93 5.23
CA ASN A 329 26.29 20.83 5.97
C ASN A 329 25.32 20.33 7.05
N ARG A 330 25.60 19.13 7.54
CA ARG A 330 24.81 18.46 8.57
C ARG A 330 24.69 19.31 9.84
N GLU A 331 25.78 19.91 10.29
CA GLU A 331 25.82 20.68 11.53
C GLU A 331 24.88 21.90 11.46
N LEU A 332 24.82 22.58 10.31
CA LEU A 332 23.91 23.70 10.11
C LEU A 332 22.44 23.25 10.11
N LEU A 333 22.14 22.11 9.48
CA LEU A 333 20.78 21.56 9.50
C LEU A 333 20.35 21.16 10.91
N GLU A 334 21.23 20.54 11.70
CA GLU A 334 20.93 20.17 13.09
C GLU A 334 20.63 21.41 13.95
N ILE A 335 21.35 22.51 13.75
CA ILE A 335 21.12 23.78 14.47
C ILE A 335 19.82 24.46 14.02
N GLU A 336 19.50 24.41 12.73
CA GLU A 336 18.38 25.15 12.13
C GLU A 336 17.13 24.31 11.89
N ILE A 337 17.09 23.07 12.37
CA ILE A 337 16.05 22.08 12.01
C ILE A 337 14.62 22.57 12.29
N GLU A 338 14.42 23.35 13.34
CA GLU A 338 13.12 23.92 13.71
C GLU A 338 12.55 24.90 12.66
N ARG A 339 13.41 25.41 11.77
CA ARG A 339 13.02 26.25 10.63
C ARG A 339 12.48 25.45 9.46
N PHE A 340 12.70 24.14 9.45
CA PHE A 340 12.27 23.26 8.37
C PHE A 340 10.88 22.71 8.62
N ILE A 341 10.16 22.56 7.52
CA ILE A 341 8.92 21.83 7.40
C ILE A 341 9.22 20.68 6.45
N VAL A 342 8.78 19.49 6.82
CA VAL A 342 8.90 18.30 5.99
C VAL A 342 7.52 17.84 5.54
N PHE A 343 7.50 17.34 4.31
CA PHE A 343 6.41 16.58 3.77
C PHE A 343 6.82 15.12 3.87
N GLU A 344 6.15 14.38 4.74
CA GLU A 344 6.37 12.97 4.99
C GLU A 344 5.27 12.16 4.30
N HIS A 345 5.66 11.05 3.68
CA HIS A 345 4.77 10.07 3.12
C HIS A 345 5.19 8.70 3.61
N ASP A 346 4.33 8.05 4.40
CA ASP A 346 4.57 6.72 4.98
C ASP A 346 5.97 6.56 5.63
N GLY A 347 6.34 7.51 6.49
CA GLY A 347 7.64 7.51 7.18
C GLY A 347 8.83 8.01 6.33
N LEU A 348 8.64 8.28 5.04
CA LEU A 348 9.68 8.82 4.17
C LEU A 348 9.52 10.33 3.99
N ILE A 349 10.60 11.10 4.17
CA ILE A 349 10.61 12.53 3.82
C ILE A 349 10.69 12.68 2.30
N ILE A 350 9.59 13.09 1.69
CA ILE A 350 9.46 13.28 0.24
C ILE A 350 9.57 14.74 -0.18
N GLY A 351 9.52 15.66 0.78
CA GLY A 351 9.66 17.09 0.52
C GLY A 351 10.17 17.85 1.75
N CYS A 352 10.84 18.97 1.51
CA CYS A 352 11.22 19.90 2.57
C CYS A 352 11.14 21.35 2.10
N ALA A 353 10.94 22.26 3.05
CA ALA A 353 11.08 23.70 2.87
C ALA A 353 11.54 24.32 4.19
N ALA A 354 12.29 25.41 4.11
CA ALA A 354 12.77 26.15 5.28
C ALA A 354 12.27 27.59 5.27
N LEU A 355 11.95 28.10 6.46
CA LEU A 355 11.51 29.47 6.66
C LEU A 355 12.52 30.24 7.52
N TYR A 356 13.11 31.29 6.96
CA TYR A 356 14.06 32.16 7.68
C TYR A 356 13.44 33.53 7.93
N PRO A 357 13.15 33.90 9.19
CA PRO A 357 12.56 35.20 9.50
C PRO A 357 13.60 36.33 9.54
N PHE A 358 13.19 37.51 9.08
CA PHE A 358 13.89 38.79 9.24
C PHE A 358 12.94 39.75 10.00
N PRO A 359 12.94 39.68 11.35
CA PRO A 359 11.91 40.31 12.16
C PRO A 359 11.88 41.84 12.06
N GLN A 360 13.03 42.48 11.80
CA GLN A 360 13.13 43.94 11.72
C GLN A 360 12.39 44.47 10.48
N GLU A 361 12.50 43.78 9.35
CA GLU A 361 11.85 44.14 8.10
C GLU A 361 10.43 43.54 7.96
N LYS A 362 10.03 42.63 8.86
CA LYS A 362 8.79 41.82 8.76
C LYS A 362 8.72 41.02 7.47
N ILE A 363 9.86 40.48 7.06
CA ILE A 363 10.04 39.70 5.84
C ILE A 363 10.53 38.31 6.22
N CYS A 364 10.12 37.29 5.48
CA CYS A 364 10.67 35.94 5.57
C CYS A 364 11.30 35.50 4.25
N GLU A 365 12.29 34.62 4.32
CA GLU A 365 12.81 33.87 3.17
C GLU A 365 12.22 32.46 3.17
N LEU A 366 11.61 32.09 2.05
CA LEU A 366 11.42 30.68 1.69
C LEU A 366 12.73 30.17 1.08
N ALA A 367 13.35 29.20 1.75
CA ALA A 367 14.57 28.56 1.29
C ALA A 367 14.40 27.04 1.23
N CYS A 368 15.31 26.38 0.51
CA CYS A 368 15.42 24.91 0.50
C CYS A 368 14.14 24.15 0.13
N LEU A 369 13.29 24.74 -0.73
CA LEU A 369 12.13 24.04 -1.26
C LEU A 369 12.59 22.92 -2.20
N ALA A 370 12.34 21.68 -1.79
CA ALA A 370 12.70 20.48 -2.55
C ALA A 370 11.58 19.46 -2.47
N ILE A 371 11.29 18.81 -3.60
CA ILE A 371 10.40 17.65 -3.69
C ILE A 371 11.17 16.54 -4.39
N HIS A 372 11.10 15.34 -3.81
CA HIS A 372 11.70 14.13 -4.35
C HIS A 372 11.21 13.92 -5.79
N PRO A 373 12.09 13.58 -6.78
CA PRO A 373 11.74 13.54 -8.20
C PRO A 373 10.46 12.76 -8.53
N SER A 374 10.27 11.61 -7.90
CA SER A 374 9.09 10.75 -8.10
C SER A 374 7.77 11.31 -7.56
N TYR A 375 7.82 12.34 -6.71
CA TYR A 375 6.66 13.00 -6.08
C TYR A 375 6.38 14.39 -6.67
N ARG A 376 7.08 14.75 -7.76
CA ARG A 376 6.83 16.02 -8.46
C ARG A 376 5.51 15.95 -9.22
N ASN A 377 4.92 17.12 -9.47
CA ASN A 377 3.66 17.29 -10.22
C ASN A 377 2.38 16.77 -9.54
N GLN A 378 2.45 16.35 -8.27
CA GLN A 378 1.29 15.96 -7.46
C GLN A 378 0.77 17.08 -6.53
N GLY A 379 1.23 18.32 -6.73
CA GLY A 379 0.83 19.47 -5.91
C GLY A 379 1.53 19.58 -4.55
N HIS A 380 2.45 18.66 -4.19
CA HIS A 380 3.19 18.69 -2.92
C HIS A 380 4.02 19.97 -2.72
N GLY A 381 4.65 20.47 -3.78
CA GLY A 381 5.37 21.75 -3.73
C GLY A 381 4.45 22.93 -3.39
N ASN A 382 3.23 22.94 -3.95
CA ASN A 382 2.23 23.99 -3.69
C ASN A 382 1.74 23.92 -2.24
N ARG A 383 1.55 22.71 -1.70
CA ARG A 383 1.17 22.50 -0.29
C ARG A 383 2.27 22.99 0.66
N LEU A 384 3.54 22.64 0.41
CA LEU A 384 4.67 23.15 1.19
C LEU A 384 4.75 24.68 1.16
N LEU A 385 4.65 25.28 -0.04
CA LEU A 385 4.65 26.73 -0.18
C LEU A 385 3.51 27.37 0.61
N LYS A 386 2.28 26.86 0.46
CA LYS A 386 1.12 27.39 1.18
C LYS A 386 1.30 27.33 2.69
N THR A 387 1.82 26.21 3.22
CA THR A 387 2.08 26.10 4.66
C THR A 387 3.18 27.05 5.13
N ILE A 388 4.21 27.29 4.31
CA ILE A 388 5.23 28.30 4.61
C ILE A 388 4.63 29.71 4.64
N GLU A 389 3.77 30.05 3.68
CA GLU A 389 3.06 31.34 3.63
C GLU A 389 2.19 31.53 4.88
N GLU A 390 1.40 30.53 5.25
CA GLU A 390 0.58 30.53 6.46
C GLU A 390 1.43 30.69 7.74
N ARG A 391 2.55 29.98 7.83
CA ARG A 391 3.49 30.09 8.97
C ARG A 391 4.12 31.47 9.06
N ALA A 392 4.54 32.05 7.93
CA ALA A 392 5.14 33.38 7.88
C ALA A 392 4.11 34.47 8.29
N ALA A 393 2.88 34.36 7.80
CA ALA A 393 1.78 35.26 8.15
C ALA A 393 1.41 35.15 9.65
N ALA A 394 1.35 33.94 10.20
CA ALA A 394 1.09 33.70 11.62
C ALA A 394 2.18 34.30 12.53
N GLN A 395 3.41 34.44 12.05
CA GLN A 395 4.52 35.12 12.74
C GLN A 395 4.48 36.66 12.60
N GLY A 396 3.47 37.22 11.92
CA GLY A 396 3.30 38.66 11.72
C GLY A 396 4.16 39.25 10.60
N ASN A 397 4.69 38.42 9.70
CA ASN A 397 5.43 38.88 8.53
C ASN A 397 4.48 39.25 7.40
N LEU A 398 4.84 40.29 6.65
CA LEU A 398 4.02 40.86 5.58
C LEU A 398 4.46 40.40 4.19
N LYS A 399 5.69 39.89 4.07
CA LYS A 399 6.27 39.50 2.78
C LYS A 399 7.10 38.24 2.91
N LEU A 400 7.10 37.45 1.84
CA LEU A 400 7.91 36.26 1.65
C LEU A 400 8.76 36.45 0.39
N PHE A 401 10.07 36.28 0.48
CA PHE A 401 10.94 36.29 -0.69
C PHE A 401 11.60 34.93 -0.91
N VAL A 402 12.07 34.73 -2.14
CA VAL A 402 12.83 33.55 -2.56
C VAL A 402 13.95 33.95 -3.51
N LEU A 403 15.07 33.23 -3.42
CA LEU A 403 16.19 33.31 -4.35
C LEU A 403 16.26 32.03 -5.17
N THR A 404 16.14 32.12 -6.49
CA THR A 404 16.13 30.93 -7.37
C THR A 404 17.00 31.12 -8.61
N THR A 405 17.61 30.03 -9.08
CA THR A 405 18.40 29.98 -10.33
C THR A 405 17.66 29.28 -11.47
N HIS A 406 16.67 28.42 -11.17
CA HIS A 406 15.96 27.60 -12.17
C HIS A 406 14.43 27.74 -12.14
N ALA A 407 13.81 27.92 -10.96
CA ALA A 407 12.36 27.77 -10.79
C ALA A 407 11.57 29.10 -10.92
N THR A 408 11.98 30.00 -11.82
CA THR A 408 11.42 31.36 -11.90
C THR A 408 9.93 31.37 -12.23
N HIS A 409 9.51 30.64 -13.27
CA HIS A 409 8.12 30.62 -13.72
C HIS A 409 7.17 30.04 -12.66
N TRP A 410 7.61 29.00 -11.95
CA TRP A 410 6.81 28.39 -10.89
C TRP A 410 6.49 29.40 -9.78
N PHE A 411 7.46 30.21 -9.34
CA PHE A 411 7.18 31.24 -8.32
C PHE A 411 6.28 32.37 -8.84
N ILE A 412 6.43 32.76 -10.12
CA ILE A 412 5.57 33.77 -10.74
C ILE A 412 4.11 33.29 -10.77
N GLU A 413 3.88 32.03 -11.18
CA GLU A 413 2.55 31.40 -11.19
C GLU A 413 1.92 31.35 -9.79
N HIS A 414 2.73 31.33 -8.74
CA HIS A 414 2.28 31.33 -7.34
C HIS A 414 2.21 32.74 -6.71
N GLY A 415 2.27 33.79 -7.52
CA GLY A 415 2.03 35.17 -7.11
C GLY A 415 3.27 35.92 -6.61
N PHE A 416 4.47 35.43 -6.88
CA PHE A 416 5.69 36.20 -6.63
C PHE A 416 6.03 37.12 -7.81
N SER A 417 6.53 38.32 -7.51
CA SER A 417 7.06 39.26 -8.50
C SER A 417 8.58 39.38 -8.39
N GLU A 418 9.28 39.47 -9.53
CA GLU A 418 10.74 39.70 -9.55
C GLU A 418 11.06 41.07 -8.91
N ILE A 419 12.08 41.10 -8.06
CA ILE A 419 12.52 42.29 -7.32
C ILE A 419 14.02 42.53 -7.51
N SER A 420 14.46 43.75 -7.24
CA SER A 420 15.88 44.08 -7.21
C SER A 420 16.56 43.54 -5.94
N LEU A 421 17.86 43.26 -6.00
CA LEU A 421 18.62 42.81 -4.81
C LEU A 421 18.61 43.85 -3.67
N SER A 422 18.47 45.13 -3.99
CA SER A 422 18.36 46.23 -3.01
C SER A 422 17.09 46.16 -2.14
N GLU A 423 16.08 45.38 -2.54
CA GLU A 423 14.82 45.20 -1.79
C GLU A 423 14.87 44.05 -0.78
N LEU A 424 15.96 43.26 -0.78
CA LEU A 424 16.17 42.19 0.20
C LEU A 424 16.51 42.77 1.60
N PRO A 425 16.31 42.01 2.68
CA PRO A 425 16.83 42.40 4.01
C PRO A 425 18.35 42.66 3.96
N LYS A 426 18.83 43.68 4.69
CA LYS A 426 20.24 44.13 4.60
C LYS A 426 21.23 43.00 4.88
N SER A 427 20.99 42.23 5.93
CA SER A 427 21.81 41.06 6.29
C SER A 427 21.85 40.01 5.18
N LYS A 428 20.80 39.89 4.36
CA LYS A 428 20.76 38.98 3.22
C LYS A 428 21.50 39.54 2.00
N GLN A 429 21.47 40.86 1.79
CA GLN A 429 22.24 41.52 0.73
C GLN A 429 23.75 41.26 0.92
N ASP A 430 24.23 41.40 2.16
CA ASP A 430 25.65 41.20 2.51
C ASP A 430 26.12 39.76 2.28
N LEU A 431 25.21 38.79 2.44
CA LEU A 431 25.48 37.35 2.27
C LEU A 431 25.11 36.82 0.87
N TYR A 432 24.67 37.69 -0.04
CA TYR A 432 24.24 37.25 -1.37
C TYR A 432 25.42 36.71 -2.19
N ASN A 433 25.28 35.48 -2.71
CA ASN A 433 26.32 34.85 -3.51
C ASN A 433 26.23 35.30 -4.99
N TYR A 434 26.99 36.33 -5.34
CA TYR A 434 27.08 36.86 -6.71
C TYR A 434 27.55 35.86 -7.76
N LYS A 435 28.22 34.75 -7.38
CA LYS A 435 28.61 33.70 -8.33
C LYS A 435 27.42 32.87 -8.80
N ARG A 436 26.37 32.74 -7.97
CA ARG A 436 25.16 31.97 -8.33
C ARG A 436 24.19 32.77 -9.22
N ARG A 437 24.25 34.10 -9.18
CA ARG A 437 23.37 35.01 -9.95
C ARG A 437 21.88 34.64 -9.82
N SER A 438 21.46 34.22 -8.63
CA SER A 438 20.07 33.88 -8.32
C SER A 438 19.18 35.12 -8.47
N LYS A 439 18.04 34.95 -9.14
CA LYS A 439 17.02 36.00 -9.22
C LYS A 439 16.22 36.07 -7.92
N ALA A 440 15.87 37.28 -7.49
CA ALA A 440 15.09 37.52 -6.29
C ALA A 440 13.62 37.76 -6.67
N PHE A 441 12.73 37.10 -5.95
CA PHE A 441 11.29 37.24 -6.10
C PHE A 441 10.64 37.47 -4.74
N MET A 442 9.59 38.28 -4.69
CA MET A 442 8.87 38.59 -3.45
C MET A 442 7.37 38.54 -3.66
N LYS A 443 6.66 38.06 -2.64
CA LYS A 443 5.20 37.99 -2.55
C LYS A 443 4.75 38.68 -1.26
N THR A 444 3.70 39.49 -1.36
CA THR A 444 3.02 40.03 -0.18
C THR A 444 2.07 38.98 0.37
N LEU A 445 2.16 38.73 1.67
CA LEU A 445 1.29 37.78 2.38
C LEU A 445 -0.03 38.48 2.73
N GLN A 446 -1.14 37.73 2.67
CA GLN A 446 -2.48 38.23 3.01
C GLN A 446 -2.83 37.97 4.48
#